data_AF-V5GZG3-F1
#
_entry.id   AF-V5GZG3-F1
#
_cell.length_a   1.000
_cell.length_b   1.000
_cell.length_c   1.000
_cell.angle_alpha   90.00
_cell.angle_beta   90.00
_cell.angle_gamma   90.00
#
_symmetry.space_group_name_H-M   'P 1'
#
loop_
_entity.id
_entity.type
_entity.pdbx_description
1 polymer ?
#
loop_
_entity_poly.entity_id
_entity_poly.type
_entity_poly.pdbx_seq_one_letter_code
_entity_poly.pdbx_strand_id
1 'polypeptide(L)'
;MKAIAFFVAICFTISITRHVVAYPETRIDDDVNYAQYQYINKALQNSDSFSWMFNRTYLPNPGDPEYACVYANVMKLPGTGNYIFVQGWTTETNATVEVPLSVKTQRTEGYGYVRTEDNAMHVTLKFRNGTLIKDFGLYKLIYSDYKY
;
A
#
# COMPACT_ATOMS: atom_id res chain seq x y z
N MET A 1 46.31 -33.06 -43.15
CA MET A 1 46.35 -32.75 -41.71
C MET A 1 45.08 -31.99 -41.36
N LYS A 2 44.20 -32.57 -40.54
CA LYS A 2 42.91 -31.97 -40.17
C LYS A 2 43.12 -31.05 -38.97
N ALA A 3 42.90 -29.75 -39.14
CA ALA A 3 42.92 -28.78 -38.05
C ALA A 3 41.60 -28.88 -37.27
N ILE A 4 41.70 -29.25 -35.98
CA ILE A 4 40.57 -29.27 -35.04
C ILE A 4 40.47 -27.86 -34.46
N ALA A 5 39.41 -27.13 -34.83
CA ALA A 5 39.11 -25.83 -34.24
C ALA A 5 38.52 -26.04 -32.83
N PHE A 6 39.29 -25.69 -31.80
CA PHE A 6 38.80 -25.61 -30.42
C PHE A 6 38.07 -24.28 -30.23
N PHE A 7 36.74 -24.31 -30.22
CA PHE A 7 35.92 -23.18 -29.78
C PHE A 7 35.85 -23.18 -28.24
N VAL A 8 36.65 -22.32 -27.61
CA VAL A 8 36.53 -22.02 -26.18
C VAL A 8 35.62 -20.80 -26.04
N ALA A 9 34.32 -21.05 -25.88
CA ALA A 9 33.34 -20.02 -25.56
C ALA A 9 33.40 -19.72 -24.05
N ILE A 10 34.24 -18.76 -23.65
CA ILE A 10 34.23 -18.21 -22.28
C ILE A 10 33.24 -17.05 -22.27
N CYS A 11 31.97 -17.36 -22.01
CA CYS A 11 30.95 -16.37 -21.63
C CYS A 11 30.83 -16.37 -20.10
N PHE A 12 31.78 -15.71 -19.42
CA PHE A 12 31.61 -15.31 -18.02
C PHE A 12 31.29 -13.81 -17.95
N THR A 13 30.12 -13.41 -18.44
CA THR A 13 29.48 -12.20 -17.90
C THR A 13 28.75 -12.64 -16.65
N ILE A 14 29.49 -12.64 -15.55
CA ILE A 14 28.97 -12.79 -14.21
C ILE A 14 27.87 -11.74 -14.06
N SER A 15 26.63 -12.21 -14.03
CA SER A 15 25.46 -11.49 -13.58
C SER A 15 25.69 -11.07 -12.13
N ILE A 16 26.47 -10.02 -11.91
CA ILE A 16 26.45 -9.26 -10.68
C ILE A 16 25.23 -8.35 -10.78
N THR A 17 24.04 -8.94 -10.72
CA THR A 17 22.88 -8.20 -10.22
C THR A 17 23.24 -7.87 -8.78
N ARG A 18 23.85 -6.70 -8.57
CA ARG A 18 23.94 -6.12 -7.24
C ARG A 18 22.52 -6.15 -6.72
N HIS A 19 22.25 -6.99 -5.73
CA HIS A 19 21.09 -6.82 -4.87
C HIS A 19 21.30 -5.48 -4.17
N VAL A 20 20.90 -4.39 -4.84
CA VAL A 20 20.76 -3.09 -4.21
C VAL A 20 19.57 -3.28 -3.29
N VAL A 21 19.87 -3.61 -2.04
CA VAL A 21 18.92 -3.44 -0.96
C VAL A 21 18.74 -1.92 -0.86
N ALA A 22 17.75 -1.40 -1.57
CA ALA A 22 17.28 -0.05 -1.33
C ALA A 22 16.70 -0.08 0.08
N TYR A 23 17.42 0.50 1.05
CA TYR A 23 16.79 0.89 2.30
C TYR A 23 15.57 1.75 1.90
N PRO A 24 14.37 1.47 2.43
CA PRO A 24 13.20 2.23 2.02
C PRO A 24 13.46 3.70 2.36
N GLU A 25 13.72 4.52 1.34
CA GLU A 25 13.92 5.95 1.53
C GLU A 25 12.60 6.53 2.04
N THR A 26 12.51 6.78 3.35
CA THR A 26 11.39 7.52 3.97
C THR A 26 11.51 9.03 3.71
N ARG A 27 12.42 9.44 2.82
CA ARG A 27 12.72 10.86 2.55
C ARG A 27 11.46 11.65 2.22
N ILE A 28 10.51 11.08 1.47
CA ILE A 28 9.25 11.76 1.15
C ILE A 28 8.32 11.84 2.37
N ASP A 29 8.24 10.79 3.21
CA ASP A 29 7.38 10.77 4.41
C ASP A 29 7.74 11.95 5.33
N ASP A 30 9.04 12.16 5.56
CA ASP A 30 9.56 13.11 6.54
C ASP A 30 10.07 14.44 5.97
N ASP A 31 9.97 14.68 4.66
CA ASP A 31 10.30 15.98 4.06
C ASP A 31 9.10 16.94 4.16
N VAL A 32 9.31 18.05 4.88
CA VAL A 32 8.30 19.09 5.10
C VAL A 32 7.70 19.65 3.80
N ASN A 33 8.44 19.65 2.70
CA ASN A 33 7.95 20.11 1.41
C ASN A 33 6.85 19.21 0.84
N TYR A 34 6.78 17.96 1.31
CA TYR A 34 5.78 16.98 0.91
C TYR A 34 4.61 16.86 1.89
N ALA A 35 4.67 17.50 3.06
CA ALA A 35 3.61 17.41 4.08
C ALA A 35 2.23 17.78 3.51
N GLN A 36 2.18 18.77 2.62
CA GLN A 36 0.96 19.21 1.95
C GLN A 36 0.29 18.14 1.06
N TYR A 37 1.02 17.08 0.66
CA TYR A 37 0.53 15.95 -0.14
C TYR A 37 0.17 14.72 0.70
N GLN A 38 0.22 14.83 2.03
CA GLN A 38 0.04 13.70 2.95
C GLN A 38 -1.25 13.80 3.78
N TYR A 39 -2.11 14.78 3.52
CA TYR A 39 -3.38 14.96 4.23
C TYR A 39 -4.37 13.84 3.87
N ILE A 40 -4.43 12.80 4.70
CA ILE A 40 -5.16 11.58 4.37
C ILE A 40 -6.67 11.81 4.35
N ASN A 41 -7.20 12.64 5.26
CA ASN A 41 -8.61 13.00 5.26
C ASN A 41 -9.03 13.72 3.97
N LYS A 42 -8.11 14.46 3.33
CA LYS A 42 -8.37 15.12 2.04
C LYS A 42 -8.42 14.08 0.91
N ALA A 43 -7.48 13.14 0.88
CA ALA A 43 -7.44 12.07 -0.12
C ALA A 43 -8.63 11.10 -0.01
N LEU A 44 -9.15 10.86 1.20
CA LEU A 44 -10.29 9.96 1.43
C LEU A 44 -11.66 10.64 1.24
N GLN A 45 -11.70 11.94 0.99
CA GLN A 45 -12.93 12.71 0.76
C GLN A 45 -13.09 13.12 -0.70
N ASN A 46 -12.49 12.35 -1.61
CA ASN A 46 -12.66 12.54 -3.04
C ASN A 46 -14.10 12.27 -3.46
N SER A 47 -14.54 12.90 -4.55
CA SER A 47 -15.91 12.70 -5.07
C SER A 47 -16.14 11.30 -5.59
N ASP A 48 -15.08 10.67 -6.13
CA ASP A 48 -15.06 9.25 -6.40
C ASP A 48 -14.64 8.51 -5.13
N SER A 49 -15.58 7.72 -4.57
CA SER A 49 -15.33 6.91 -3.39
C SER A 49 -14.64 5.59 -3.71
N PHE A 50 -14.49 5.26 -4.99
CA PHE A 50 -13.90 4.02 -5.45
C PHE A 50 -12.42 4.20 -5.74
N SER A 51 -11.59 3.26 -5.28
CA SER A 51 -10.15 3.29 -5.51
C SER A 51 -9.61 1.91 -5.81
N TRP A 52 -8.83 1.79 -6.89
CA TRP A 52 -8.20 0.55 -7.32
C TRP A 52 -6.74 0.46 -6.85
N MET A 53 -6.31 -0.71 -6.40
CA MET A 53 -4.90 -0.99 -6.17
C MET A 53 -4.24 -1.43 -7.48
N PHE A 54 -3.55 -0.51 -8.14
CA PHE A 54 -2.86 -0.81 -9.40
C PHE A 54 -1.53 -1.54 -9.18
N ASN A 55 -0.80 -1.21 -8.11
CA ASN A 55 0.50 -1.80 -7.82
C ASN A 55 0.69 -2.01 -6.32
N ARG A 56 1.42 -3.06 -5.95
CA ARG A 56 1.96 -3.31 -4.60
C ARG A 56 3.32 -3.99 -4.71
N THR A 57 4.19 -3.71 -3.75
CA THR A 57 5.59 -4.22 -3.77
C THR A 57 5.80 -5.43 -2.87
N TYR A 58 4.87 -5.73 -1.96
CA TYR A 58 4.94 -6.93 -1.12
C TYR A 58 4.17 -8.09 -1.76
N LEU A 59 4.69 -9.30 -1.56
CA LEU A 59 3.98 -10.53 -1.87
C LEU A 59 3.10 -10.93 -0.67
N PRO A 60 1.94 -11.58 -0.90
CA PRO A 60 1.17 -12.20 0.17
C PRO A 60 2.03 -13.19 0.97
N ASN A 61 1.74 -13.36 2.26
CA ASN A 61 2.44 -14.37 3.05
C ASN A 61 1.99 -15.79 2.62
N PRO A 62 2.79 -16.84 2.88
CA PRO A 62 2.34 -18.20 2.66
C PRO A 62 1.01 -18.49 3.37
N GLY A 63 -0.01 -18.88 2.61
CA GLY A 63 -1.37 -19.13 3.11
C GLY A 63 -2.34 -17.94 3.01
N ASP A 64 -1.85 -16.73 2.70
CA ASP A 64 -2.73 -15.64 2.27
C ASP A 64 -3.22 -15.93 0.83
N PRO A 65 -4.50 -15.66 0.51
CA PRO A 65 -5.01 -15.86 -0.85
C PRO A 65 -4.33 -14.91 -1.84
N GLU A 66 -4.28 -15.32 -3.11
CA GLU A 66 -3.92 -14.39 -4.17
C GLU A 66 -5.02 -13.33 -4.30
N TYR A 67 -4.64 -12.07 -4.07
CA TYR A 67 -5.54 -10.92 -4.22
C TYR A 67 -5.34 -10.30 -5.61
N ALA A 68 -6.28 -10.53 -6.52
CA ALA A 68 -6.35 -9.86 -7.81
C ALA A 68 -7.42 -8.75 -7.82
N CYS A 69 -7.28 -7.74 -8.68
CA CYS A 69 -8.29 -6.69 -8.90
C CYS A 69 -8.77 -6.03 -7.58
N VAL A 70 -7.84 -5.72 -6.68
CA VAL A 70 -8.20 -5.17 -5.36
C VAL A 70 -8.72 -3.75 -5.50
N TYR A 71 -9.82 -3.46 -4.81
CA TYR A 71 -10.39 -2.12 -4.71
C TYR A 71 -10.89 -1.82 -3.30
N ALA A 72 -11.16 -0.54 -3.04
CA ALA A 72 -11.90 -0.09 -1.87
C ALA A 72 -12.99 0.88 -2.30
N ASN A 73 -14.20 0.70 -1.77
CA ASN A 73 -15.24 1.71 -1.76
C ASN A 73 -15.30 2.38 -0.38
N VAL A 74 -15.03 3.67 -0.33
CA VAL A 74 -14.82 4.45 0.90
C VAL A 74 -16.14 5.08 1.36
N MET A 75 -16.58 4.74 2.57
CA MET A 75 -17.73 5.36 3.22
C MET A 75 -17.28 6.18 4.42
N LYS A 76 -17.62 7.47 4.43
CA LYS A 76 -17.38 8.38 5.55
C LYS A 76 -18.40 8.15 6.66
N LEU A 77 -17.93 8.05 7.90
CA LEU A 77 -18.78 8.01 9.09
C LEU A 77 -18.89 9.40 9.73
N PRO A 78 -19.87 9.61 10.64
CA PRO A 78 -19.95 10.85 11.41
C PRO A 78 -18.65 11.17 12.16
N GLY A 79 -18.28 12.45 12.14
CA GLY A 79 -17.00 12.93 12.68
C GLY A 79 -15.87 12.92 11.65
N THR A 80 -14.72 13.48 12.04
CA THR A 80 -13.51 13.49 11.20
C THR A 80 -12.70 12.23 11.46
N GLY A 81 -12.15 11.63 10.41
CA GLY A 81 -11.20 10.54 10.53
C GLY A 81 -11.78 9.15 10.77
N ASN A 82 -13.09 8.94 10.62
CA ASN A 82 -13.72 7.63 10.76
C ASN A 82 -14.33 7.19 9.43
N TYR A 83 -13.96 6.00 8.98
CA TYR A 83 -14.37 5.48 7.67
C TYR A 83 -14.64 3.97 7.74
N ILE A 84 -15.47 3.50 6.81
CA ILE A 84 -15.56 2.08 6.45
C ILE A 84 -15.06 1.94 5.02
N PHE A 85 -14.09 1.06 4.79
CA PHE A 85 -13.68 0.66 3.44
C PHE A 85 -14.32 -0.68 3.14
N VAL A 86 -15.22 -0.74 2.16
CA VAL A 86 -15.62 -2.03 1.59
C VAL A 86 -14.51 -2.43 0.64
N GLN A 87 -13.60 -3.27 1.13
CA GLN A 87 -12.48 -3.75 0.34
C GLN A 87 -12.90 -5.00 -0.43
N GLY A 88 -12.76 -4.95 -1.75
CA GLY A 88 -13.06 -6.05 -2.65
C GLY A 88 -11.81 -6.60 -3.34
N TRP A 89 -11.83 -7.89 -3.67
CA TRP A 89 -10.84 -8.51 -4.55
C TRP A 89 -11.42 -9.74 -5.25
N THR A 90 -10.78 -10.14 -6.35
CA THR A 90 -11.08 -11.35 -7.10
C THR A 90 -10.18 -12.48 -6.63
N THR A 91 -10.76 -13.65 -6.38
CA THR A 91 -10.05 -14.88 -6.05
C THR A 91 -9.58 -15.63 -7.30
N GLU A 92 -8.73 -16.65 -7.11
CA GLU A 92 -8.28 -17.56 -8.17
C GLU A 92 -9.45 -18.26 -8.91
N THR A 93 -10.62 -18.39 -8.28
CA THR A 93 -11.83 -18.99 -8.87
C THR A 93 -12.75 -17.96 -9.54
N ASN A 94 -12.25 -16.75 -9.82
CA ASN A 94 -13.02 -15.62 -10.38
C ASN A 94 -14.23 -15.19 -9.52
N ALA A 95 -14.20 -15.44 -8.21
CA ALA A 95 -15.22 -14.95 -7.30
C ALA A 95 -14.79 -13.63 -6.67
N THR A 96 -15.71 -12.69 -6.52
CA THR A 96 -15.46 -11.45 -5.78
C THR A 96 -15.76 -11.66 -4.31
N VAL A 97 -14.81 -11.28 -3.45
CA VAL A 97 -14.96 -11.22 -2.00
C VAL A 97 -14.95 -9.76 -1.59
N GLU A 98 -15.88 -9.35 -0.73
CA GLU A 98 -15.92 -8.03 -0.13
C GLU A 98 -15.91 -8.11 1.39
N VAL A 99 -15.11 -7.26 2.03
CA VAL A 99 -15.01 -7.20 3.49
C VAL A 99 -15.07 -5.74 3.96
N PRO A 100 -15.94 -5.40 4.92
CA PRO A 100 -15.96 -4.07 5.52
C PRO A 100 -14.84 -3.90 6.54
N LEU A 101 -13.90 -3.01 6.25
CA LEU A 101 -12.79 -2.66 7.12
C LEU A 101 -13.10 -1.35 7.85
N SER A 102 -12.91 -1.35 9.18
CA SER A 102 -12.98 -0.16 10.01
C SER A 102 -11.67 0.61 9.94
N VAL A 103 -11.74 1.88 9.56
CA VAL A 103 -10.57 2.73 9.33
C VAL A 103 -10.66 3.98 10.20
N LYS A 104 -9.59 4.25 10.93
CA LYS A 104 -9.44 5.49 11.72
C LYS A 104 -8.18 6.23 11.30
N THR A 105 -8.32 7.49 10.90
CA THR A 105 -7.15 8.32 10.57
C THR A 105 -6.49 8.82 11.84
N GLN A 106 -5.17 9.00 11.76
CA GLN A 106 -4.39 9.58 12.83
C GLN A 106 -3.11 10.23 12.29
N ARG A 107 -2.63 11.21 13.03
CA ARG A 107 -1.34 11.84 12.83
C ARG A 107 -0.20 10.97 13.36
N THR A 108 0.89 10.88 12.60
CA THR A 108 2.16 10.29 13.04
C THR A 108 3.22 11.35 13.31
N GLU A 109 4.19 11.03 14.17
CA GLU A 109 5.34 11.89 14.45
C GLU A 109 6.15 12.17 13.19
N GLY A 110 6.47 13.44 12.94
CA GLY A 110 7.34 13.87 11.85
C GLY A 110 8.78 14.03 12.32
N TYR A 111 9.73 13.83 11.42
CA TYR A 111 11.14 14.08 11.70
C TYR A 111 11.52 15.51 11.29
N GLY A 112 11.91 16.34 12.26
CA GLY A 112 12.31 17.73 12.01
C GLY A 112 11.17 18.74 11.83
N TYR A 113 9.90 18.31 11.87
CA TYR A 113 8.73 19.18 11.91
C TYR A 113 7.53 18.49 12.59
N VAL A 114 6.59 19.29 13.09
CA VAL A 114 5.35 18.77 13.68
C VAL A 114 4.28 18.72 12.60
N ARG A 115 3.73 17.53 12.32
CA ARG A 115 2.57 17.39 11.44
C ARG A 115 1.35 18.05 12.10
N THR A 116 0.56 18.80 11.33
CA THR A 116 -0.68 19.43 11.81
C THR A 116 -1.92 18.62 11.43
N GLU A 117 -1.81 17.80 10.39
CA GLU A 117 -2.89 16.99 9.83
C GLU A 117 -2.64 15.49 10.03
N ASP A 118 -3.71 14.70 9.98
CA ASP A 118 -3.61 13.25 9.89
C ASP A 118 -2.98 12.83 8.56
N ASN A 119 -2.00 11.92 8.64
CA ASN A 119 -1.28 11.40 7.48
C ASN A 119 -1.31 9.87 7.40
N ALA A 120 -1.95 9.19 8.36
CA ALA A 120 -2.01 7.75 8.39
C ALA A 120 -3.42 7.26 8.71
N MET A 121 -3.66 6.00 8.41
CA MET A 121 -4.90 5.29 8.70
C MET A 121 -4.60 3.96 9.39
N HIS A 122 -5.31 3.71 10.49
CA HIS A 122 -5.29 2.44 11.19
C HIS A 122 -6.45 1.58 10.70
N VAL A 123 -6.14 0.39 10.18
CA VAL A 123 -7.11 -0.46 9.47
C VAL A 123 -7.36 -1.72 10.29
N THR A 124 -8.63 -1.99 10.58
CA THR A 124 -9.04 -3.13 11.40
C THR A 124 -10.26 -3.83 10.81
N LEU A 125 -10.34 -5.14 11.00
CA LEU A 125 -11.56 -5.92 10.78
C LEU A 125 -12.25 -6.13 12.12
N LYS A 126 -13.55 -5.84 12.18
CA LYS A 126 -14.36 -5.96 13.40
C LYS A 126 -15.66 -6.71 13.11
N PHE A 127 -16.16 -7.44 14.11
CA PHE A 127 -17.52 -7.95 14.09
C PHE A 127 -18.53 -6.80 14.19
N ARG A 128 -19.81 -7.07 13.86
CA ARG A 128 -20.89 -6.06 13.96
C ARG A 128 -21.08 -5.50 15.38
N ASN A 129 -20.72 -6.28 16.40
CA ASN A 129 -20.76 -5.86 17.81
C ASN A 129 -19.52 -5.04 18.23
N GLY A 130 -18.60 -4.72 17.32
CA GLY A 130 -17.40 -3.94 17.57
C GLY A 130 -16.17 -4.73 18.03
N THR A 131 -16.29 -6.03 18.28
CA THR A 131 -15.16 -6.88 18.67
C THR A 131 -14.11 -6.95 17.55
N LEU A 132 -12.84 -6.72 17.88
CA LEU A 132 -11.72 -6.79 16.95
C LEU A 132 -11.50 -8.24 16.48
N ILE A 133 -11.49 -8.45 15.18
CA ILE A 133 -11.18 -9.74 14.52
C ILE A 133 -9.71 -9.75 14.11
N LYS A 134 -9.27 -8.69 13.42
CA LYS A 134 -7.92 -8.56 12.90
C LYS A 134 -7.49 -7.11 12.91
N ASP A 135 -6.26 -6.88 13.33
CA ASP A 135 -5.59 -5.60 13.21
C ASP A 135 -4.60 -5.66 12.04
N PHE A 136 -4.80 -4.82 11.03
CA PHE A 136 -3.87 -4.71 9.90
C PHE A 136 -2.78 -3.65 10.15
N GLY A 137 -2.92 -2.88 11.22
CA GLY A 137 -1.97 -1.86 11.63
C GLY A 137 -2.14 -0.55 10.88
N LEU A 138 -1.04 0.22 10.87
CA LEU A 138 -0.99 1.60 10.44
C LEU A 138 -0.42 1.73 9.03
N TYR A 139 -1.17 2.36 8.14
CA TYR A 139 -0.76 2.69 6.78
C TYR A 139 -0.59 4.20 6.65
N LYS A 140 0.61 4.65 6.29
CA LYS A 140 0.89 6.07 6.06
C LYS A 140 0.61 6.44 4.61
N LEU A 141 -0.05 7.57 4.39
CA LEU A 141 -0.14 8.21 3.09
C LEU A 141 1.18 8.95 2.82
N ILE A 142 1.99 8.42 1.91
CA ILE A 142 3.27 9.04 1.53
C ILE A 142 3.06 10.21 0.55
N TYR A 143 2.08 10.09 -0.35
CA TYR A 143 1.77 11.09 -1.36
C TYR A 143 0.36 10.92 -1.93
N SER A 144 -0.34 12.03 -2.14
CA SER A 144 -1.56 12.16 -2.94
C SER A 144 -1.53 13.49 -3.68
N ASP A 145 -1.89 13.48 -4.96
CA ASP A 145 -2.05 14.70 -5.76
C ASP A 145 -3.41 15.39 -5.55
N TYR A 146 -4.33 14.72 -4.85
CA TYR A 146 -5.72 15.13 -4.63
C TYR A 146 -6.51 15.43 -5.91
N LYS A 147 -6.13 14.80 -7.04
CA LYS A 147 -6.85 14.93 -8.30
C LYS A 147 -7.69 13.67 -8.53
N TYR A 148 -8.96 13.88 -8.82
CA TYR A 148 -9.97 12.85 -9.05
C TYR A 148 -11.05 13.45 -9.96
#